data_AF-I4B975-F1
#
_entry.id   AF-I4B975-F1
#
_cell.length_a   1.000
_cell.length_b   1.000
_cell.length_c   1.000
_cell.angle_alpha   90.00
_cell.angle_beta   90.00
_cell.angle_gamma   90.00
#
_symmetry.space_group_name_H-M   'P 1'
#
loop_
_entity.id
_entity.type
_entity.pdbx_description
1 polymer ?
#
loop_
_entity_poly.entity_id
_entity_poly.type
_entity_poly.pdbx_seq_one_letter_code
_entity_poly.pdbx_strand_id
1 'polypeptide(L)'
;MLAKGTPRQIVLCLIAGGALALSAQGYHNARITSLKQLGDGRIEARVQAATTGDAAESANDVAATFKLKENGVTQDSLKVEKAESESGSRTVLLADLSRSLHRRQFADYKKAALAFVDRLKPGDQVALVTFDRRVFRQANFTSDRELLKNKIRQLKQTGSRTMLYDAILEAHKLLRDVPQQRAIVVYTDGKENASRVVIGDLIELFTANPVPLFVAGRYRSFSLKQVIRLARISGGDAFRAQNSHDLDKVFRYLSRLKTQDFKLTYATRQKPGAALDIEIESALSAASLVRSYTLPHNPAASLGAGESRNESEQSETLHWPTQIRSHMPEILLSLIVILLIAVIIMLFFRRQEINVKVENSNPPAYVAPEDMSLLPARKLPQTKAKLPLDYHHGWLVEKEGPHTGRKYRINWHNISIGFAEDNSIVIDDSTVSARHAKIERQKQKFVLYDLMSEHGTYLNGKKLLRPKELNDFDEISLGRTKLIFRKSAATYERDPDEEN
;
A
#
# COMPACT_ATOMS: atom_id res chain seq x y z
N MET A 1 5.92 54.72 32.76
CA MET A 1 7.19 54.59 32.02
C MET A 1 7.98 53.44 32.63
N LEU A 2 8.20 52.39 31.84
CA LEU A 2 8.76 51.10 32.24
C LEU A 2 10.28 51.16 32.41
N ALA A 3 10.78 50.42 33.40
CA ALA A 3 12.18 50.09 33.60
C ALA A 3 12.46 48.62 33.24
N LYS A 4 13.55 48.44 32.49
CA LYS A 4 14.52 47.32 32.42
C LYS A 4 14.03 45.86 32.43
N GLY A 5 14.37 45.14 31.37
CA GLY A 5 14.48 43.67 31.30
C GLY A 5 15.34 43.25 30.11
N THR A 6 16.41 42.51 30.39
CA THR A 6 17.50 42.01 29.52
C THR A 6 17.07 41.29 28.23
N PRO A 7 17.85 41.35 27.12
CA PRO A 7 17.62 40.51 25.95
C PRO A 7 18.13 39.09 26.21
N ARG A 8 17.21 38.11 26.22
CA ARG A 8 17.55 36.68 26.17
C ARG A 8 18.13 36.38 24.78
N GLN A 9 19.36 35.88 24.77
CA GLN A 9 20.01 35.25 23.62
C GLN A 9 19.10 34.14 23.09
N ILE A 10 18.53 34.36 21.92
CA ILE A 10 18.00 33.28 21.10
C ILE A 10 19.21 32.60 20.50
N VAL A 11 19.48 31.37 20.94
CA VAL A 11 20.39 30.44 20.27
C VAL A 11 19.78 30.13 18.92
N LEU A 12 20.10 30.97 17.95
CA LEU A 12 19.93 30.69 16.54
C LEU A 12 20.97 29.63 16.20
N CYS A 13 20.56 28.35 16.15
CA CYS A 13 21.36 27.31 15.51
C CYS A 13 21.48 27.65 14.02
N LEU A 14 22.51 28.44 13.71
CA LEU A 14 23.09 28.60 12.40
C LEU A 14 23.55 27.21 11.92
N ILE A 15 22.76 26.57 11.07
CA ILE A 15 23.27 25.54 10.17
C ILE A 15 23.94 26.28 9.02
N ALA A 16 25.21 26.67 9.23
CA ALA A 16 26.17 26.92 8.17
C ALA A 16 27.09 25.69 8.16
N GLY A 17 27.40 25.01 7.06
CA GLY A 17 27.16 25.20 5.64
C GLY A 17 28.12 24.23 4.95
N GLY A 18 27.78 23.73 3.76
CA GLY A 18 28.74 22.95 2.97
C GLY A 18 28.11 22.00 1.95
N ALA A 19 27.76 22.56 0.79
CA ALA A 19 27.72 21.87 -0.51
C ALA A 19 27.03 20.49 -0.59
N LEU A 20 25.70 20.49 -0.59
CA LEU A 20 24.92 19.49 -1.35
C LEU A 20 23.62 20.14 -1.86
N ALA A 21 23.79 21.26 -2.56
CA ALA A 21 22.79 21.74 -3.50
C ALA A 21 23.09 21.14 -4.88
N LEU A 22 23.30 19.81 -4.95
CA LEU A 22 23.02 19.08 -6.18
C LEU A 22 21.50 18.92 -6.20
N SER A 23 20.87 19.63 -7.13
CA SER A 23 19.43 19.60 -7.32
C SER A 23 18.92 18.16 -7.33
N ALA A 24 18.08 17.78 -6.36
CA ALA A 24 17.28 16.55 -6.36
C ALA A 24 16.23 16.53 -7.49
N GLN A 25 16.53 17.14 -8.65
CA GLN A 25 15.62 17.39 -9.77
C GLN A 25 15.38 16.17 -10.66
N GLY A 26 15.94 14.99 -10.33
CA GLY A 26 15.78 13.77 -11.15
C GLY A 26 15.35 12.50 -10.41
N TYR A 27 15.51 12.45 -9.08
CA TYR A 27 15.18 11.27 -8.27
C TYR A 27 13.96 11.55 -7.40
N HIS A 28 13.02 10.61 -7.40
CA HIS A 28 11.79 10.68 -6.64
C HIS A 28 11.68 9.49 -5.70
N ASN A 29 11.25 9.76 -4.47
CA ASN A 29 10.74 8.76 -3.51
C ASN A 29 11.71 7.60 -3.21
N ALA A 30 12.97 7.90 -2.90
CA ALA A 30 13.92 6.91 -2.41
C ALA A 30 13.45 6.28 -1.09
N ARG A 31 13.68 4.97 -0.90
CA ARG A 31 13.26 4.27 0.33
C ARG A 31 14.03 2.98 0.59
N ILE A 32 14.05 2.55 1.84
CA ILE A 32 14.59 1.25 2.28
C ILE A 32 13.53 0.17 2.05
N THR A 33 13.72 -0.69 1.05
CA THR A 33 12.80 -1.78 0.68
C THR A 33 12.98 -3.02 1.53
N SER A 34 14.21 -3.37 1.91
CA SER A 34 14.50 -4.49 2.81
C SER A 34 15.66 -4.22 3.75
N LEU A 35 15.60 -4.82 4.94
CA LEU A 35 16.72 -4.97 5.88
C LEU A 35 16.81 -6.45 6.26
N LYS A 36 18.01 -7.03 6.18
CA LYS A 36 18.27 -8.41 6.63
C LYS A 36 19.72 -8.58 7.07
N GLN A 37 19.97 -9.53 7.96
CA GLN A 37 21.31 -10.03 8.26
C GLN A 37 21.72 -11.11 7.25
N LEU A 38 22.94 -11.01 6.74
CA LEU A 38 23.58 -12.00 5.88
C LEU A 38 24.22 -13.11 6.72
N GLY A 39 24.52 -14.26 6.11
CA GLY A 39 25.10 -15.41 6.82
C GLY A 39 26.49 -15.15 7.42
N ASP A 40 27.20 -14.13 6.93
CA ASP A 40 28.49 -13.67 7.46
C ASP A 40 28.35 -12.59 8.55
N GLY A 41 27.12 -12.33 9.01
CA GLY A 41 26.81 -11.39 10.09
C GLY A 41 26.63 -9.93 9.64
N ARG A 42 26.95 -9.58 8.38
CA ARG A 42 26.75 -8.22 7.85
C ARG A 42 25.27 -7.91 7.65
N ILE A 43 24.92 -6.63 7.62
CA ILE A 43 23.55 -6.16 7.33
C ILE A 43 23.45 -5.73 5.87
N GLU A 44 22.44 -6.25 5.17
CA GLU A 44 22.05 -5.81 3.82
C GLU A 44 20.81 -4.91 3.92
N ALA A 45 20.96 -3.66 3.51
CA ALA A 45 19.89 -2.73 3.26
C ALA A 45 19.69 -2.54 1.75
N ARG A 46 18.47 -2.71 1.26
CA ARG A 46 18.13 -2.39 -0.13
C ARG A 46 17.45 -1.04 -0.20
N VAL A 47 18.00 -0.12 -0.98
CA VAL A 47 17.41 1.19 -1.26
C VAL A 47 16.94 1.20 -2.70
N GLN A 48 15.68 1.56 -2.92
CA GLN A 48 15.12 1.74 -4.27
C GLN A 48 14.78 3.20 -4.47
N ALA A 49 15.12 3.76 -5.63
CA ALA A 49 14.72 5.10 -6.05
C ALA A 49 14.22 5.08 -7.50
N ALA A 50 13.24 5.93 -7.79
CA ALA A 50 12.74 6.11 -9.15
C ALA A 50 13.42 7.33 -9.79
N THR A 51 13.88 7.20 -11.03
CA THR A 51 14.48 8.30 -11.79
C THR A 51 13.85 8.46 -13.16
N THR A 52 13.80 9.70 -13.67
CA THR A 52 13.35 10.01 -15.03
C THR A 52 14.36 10.83 -15.80
N GLY A 53 14.79 10.30 -16.95
CA GLY A 53 15.64 11.00 -17.92
C GLY A 53 17.10 10.52 -17.94
N ASP A 54 17.92 11.20 -18.75
CA ASP A 54 19.37 11.03 -18.87
C ASP A 54 20.14 11.72 -17.72
N ALA A 55 19.44 12.19 -16.68
CA ALA A 55 19.99 12.51 -15.36
C ALA A 55 20.45 11.24 -14.61
N ALA A 56 20.97 10.27 -15.36
CA ALA A 56 22.08 9.47 -14.88
C ALA A 56 23.30 10.41 -14.81
N GLU A 57 23.34 11.27 -13.79
CA GLU A 57 24.59 11.30 -13.01
C GLU A 57 24.98 9.84 -12.84
N SER A 58 26.22 9.51 -13.20
CA SER A 58 26.66 8.12 -13.27
C SER A 58 26.15 7.41 -12.03
N ALA A 59 25.54 6.23 -12.15
CA ALA A 59 25.01 5.55 -10.97
C ALA A 59 26.09 5.36 -9.87
N ASN A 60 27.37 5.44 -10.25
CA ASN A 60 28.52 5.53 -9.37
C ASN A 60 28.60 6.85 -8.58
N ASP A 61 28.27 7.99 -9.19
CA ASP A 61 28.23 9.30 -8.53
C ASP A 61 27.15 9.30 -7.44
N VAL A 62 25.98 8.74 -7.73
CA VAL A 62 24.88 8.60 -6.75
C VAL A 62 25.24 7.59 -5.66
N ALA A 63 25.85 6.45 -6.02
CA ALA A 63 26.33 5.46 -5.07
C ALA A 63 27.34 6.06 -4.06
N ALA A 64 28.18 6.99 -4.51
CA ALA A 64 29.14 7.69 -3.66
C ALA A 64 28.50 8.69 -2.67
N THR A 65 27.23 9.07 -2.85
CA THR A 65 26.53 10.01 -1.94
C THR A 65 25.95 9.35 -0.70
N PHE A 66 25.87 8.02 -0.66
CA PHE A 66 25.23 7.31 0.44
C PHE A 66 26.05 7.39 1.72
N LYS A 67 25.40 7.82 2.80
CA LYS A 67 25.91 7.71 4.17
C LYS A 67 24.89 6.93 4.99
N LEU A 68 25.37 6.03 5.84
CA LEU A 68 24.52 5.22 6.70
C LEU A 68 24.91 5.44 8.17
N LYS A 69 23.92 5.66 9.02
CA LYS A 69 24.03 5.68 10.47
C LYS A 69 23.23 4.52 11.06
N GLU A 70 23.82 3.82 12.01
CA GLU A 70 23.16 2.81 12.84
C GLU A 70 23.06 3.37 14.25
N ASN A 71 21.85 3.49 14.80
CA ASN A 71 21.59 4.05 16.13
C ASN A 71 22.26 5.42 16.34
N GLY A 72 22.27 6.25 15.28
CA GLY A 72 22.93 7.56 15.26
C GLY A 72 24.44 7.55 15.01
N VAL A 73 25.08 6.38 14.89
CA VAL A 73 26.53 6.23 14.65
C VAL A 73 26.82 5.93 13.18
N THR A 74 27.60 6.78 12.53
CA THR A 74 28.03 6.61 11.14
C THR A 74 28.79 5.31 10.92
N GLN A 75 28.49 4.63 9.82
CA GLN A 75 29.11 3.37 9.44
C GLN A 75 30.12 3.58 8.31
N ASP A 76 31.41 3.54 8.67
CA ASP A 76 32.51 3.80 7.72
C ASP A 76 32.79 2.60 6.78
N SER A 77 32.28 1.41 7.10
CA SER A 77 32.45 0.18 6.30
C SER A 77 31.36 -0.04 5.24
N LEU A 78 30.63 1.02 4.87
CA LEU A 78 29.50 0.93 3.95
C LEU A 78 29.97 0.59 2.53
N LYS A 79 29.57 -0.58 2.03
CA LYS A 79 29.70 -0.97 0.63
C LYS A 79 28.39 -0.72 -0.10
N VAL A 80 28.43 0.04 -1.20
CA VAL A 80 27.27 0.33 -2.05
C VAL A 80 27.46 -0.32 -3.41
N GLU A 81 26.53 -1.17 -3.81
CA GLU A 81 26.52 -1.82 -5.12
C GLU A 81 25.19 -1.51 -5.82
N LYS A 82 25.25 -1.23 -7.13
CA LYS A 82 24.04 -1.18 -7.94
C LYS A 82 23.55 -2.60 -8.17
N ALA A 83 22.31 -2.89 -7.80
CA ALA A 83 21.67 -4.13 -8.21
C ALA A 83 21.20 -3.97 -9.65
N GLU A 84 21.79 -4.73 -10.58
CA GLU A 84 21.29 -4.81 -11.95
C GLU A 84 19.88 -5.39 -11.93
N SER A 85 18.90 -4.58 -12.36
CA SER A 85 17.54 -5.03 -12.57
C SER A 85 17.31 -5.12 -14.08
N GLU A 86 17.81 -6.18 -14.71
CA GLU A 86 17.51 -6.54 -16.11
C GLU A 86 16.13 -7.22 -16.24
N SER A 87 15.14 -6.75 -15.49
CA SER A 87 13.79 -7.30 -15.55
C SER A 87 12.84 -6.28 -16.11
N GLY A 88 12.07 -6.68 -17.13
CA GLY A 88 11.01 -5.86 -17.70
C GLY A 88 9.98 -5.44 -16.65
N SER A 89 9.26 -4.35 -16.93
CA SER A 89 8.33 -3.77 -15.97
C SER A 89 6.95 -4.43 -16.00
N ARG A 90 6.30 -4.53 -14.84
CA ARG A 90 4.89 -4.90 -14.73
C ARG A 90 4.04 -3.69 -14.39
N THR A 91 3.21 -3.27 -15.35
CA THR A 91 2.33 -2.11 -15.17
C THR A 91 0.87 -2.53 -15.18
N VAL A 92 0.09 -2.11 -14.18
CA VAL A 92 -1.38 -2.20 -14.22
C VAL A 92 -1.94 -0.88 -14.70
N LEU A 93 -2.56 -0.88 -15.87
CA LEU A 93 -3.26 0.28 -16.41
C LEU A 93 -4.72 0.24 -15.99
N LEU A 94 -5.13 1.20 -15.16
CA LEU A 94 -6.50 1.41 -14.73
C LEU A 94 -7.24 2.36 -15.70
N ALA A 95 -8.36 1.90 -16.24
CA ALA A 95 -9.20 2.59 -17.19
C ALA A 95 -10.56 2.94 -16.58
N ASP A 96 -10.79 4.23 -16.32
CA ASP A 96 -12.08 4.73 -15.84
C ASP A 96 -13.10 4.77 -16.99
N LEU A 97 -14.12 3.90 -16.92
CA LEU A 97 -15.21 3.83 -17.89
C LEU A 97 -16.46 4.59 -17.43
N SER A 98 -16.36 5.34 -16.34
CA SER A 98 -17.49 6.10 -15.81
C SER A 98 -17.81 7.32 -16.70
N ARG A 99 -19.07 7.74 -16.64
CA ARG A 99 -19.57 8.92 -17.36
C ARG A 99 -19.21 10.24 -16.67
N SER A 100 -18.50 10.22 -15.54
CA SER A 100 -17.98 11.43 -14.92
C SER A 100 -16.90 12.08 -15.80
N LEU A 101 -16.13 11.27 -16.52
CA LEU A 101 -15.24 11.71 -17.58
C LEU A 101 -16.03 12.17 -18.81
N HIS A 102 -15.73 13.38 -19.30
CA HIS A 102 -16.27 13.86 -20.57
C HIS A 102 -15.78 12.99 -21.75
N ARG A 103 -16.62 12.84 -22.79
CA ARG A 103 -16.31 12.01 -23.96
C ARG A 103 -14.95 12.33 -24.60
N ARG A 104 -14.58 13.61 -24.65
CA ARG A 104 -13.27 14.06 -25.16
C ARG A 104 -12.11 13.56 -24.28
N GLN A 105 -12.25 13.61 -22.95
CA GLN A 105 -11.24 13.11 -22.02
C GLN A 105 -11.06 11.60 -22.14
N PHE A 106 -12.16 10.87 -22.30
CA PHE A 106 -12.10 9.43 -22.53
C PHE A 106 -11.40 9.07 -23.84
N ALA A 107 -11.66 9.85 -24.91
CA ALA A 107 -10.95 9.69 -26.18
C ALA A 107 -9.45 10.02 -26.07
N ASP A 108 -9.10 11.09 -25.36
CA ASP A 108 -7.71 11.48 -25.08
C ASP A 108 -6.98 10.39 -24.28
N TYR A 109 -7.64 9.80 -23.28
CA TYR A 109 -7.13 8.65 -22.53
C TYR A 109 -6.83 7.46 -23.45
N LYS A 110 -7.79 7.05 -24.30
CA LYS A 110 -7.59 5.93 -25.23
C LYS A 110 -6.40 6.19 -26.16
N LYS A 111 -6.29 7.40 -26.70
CA LYS A 111 -5.17 7.81 -27.56
C LYS A 111 -3.82 7.69 -26.83
N ALA A 112 -3.76 8.20 -25.60
CA ALA A 112 -2.54 8.20 -24.81
C ALA A 112 -2.15 6.78 -24.33
N ALA A 113 -3.14 5.95 -23.95
CA ALA A 113 -2.95 4.55 -23.60
C ALA A 113 -2.41 3.72 -24.77
N LEU A 114 -2.93 3.92 -25.99
CA LEU A 114 -2.40 3.28 -27.20
C LEU A 114 -0.94 3.67 -27.43
N ALA A 115 -0.62 4.96 -27.34
CA ALA A 115 0.74 5.45 -27.50
C ALA A 115 1.69 4.95 -26.39
N PHE A 116 1.19 4.65 -25.20
CA PHE A 116 1.96 3.96 -24.15
C PHE A 116 2.27 2.52 -24.53
N VAL A 117 1.28 1.76 -25.00
CA VAL A 117 1.48 0.37 -25.45
C VAL A 117 2.48 0.27 -26.60
N ASP A 118 2.46 1.22 -27.53
CA ASP A 118 3.42 1.26 -28.65
C ASP A 118 4.88 1.45 -28.17
N ARG A 119 5.09 2.01 -26.98
CA ARG A 119 6.41 2.35 -26.40
C ARG A 119 6.94 1.32 -25.39
N LEU A 120 6.22 0.23 -25.15
CA LEU A 120 6.69 -0.83 -24.27
C LEU A 120 8.05 -1.36 -24.76
N LYS A 121 8.95 -1.66 -23.84
CA LYS A 121 10.25 -2.28 -24.14
C LYS A 121 10.12 -3.81 -24.14
N PRO A 122 11.08 -4.54 -24.71
CA PRO A 122 11.16 -5.98 -24.53
C PRO A 122 11.14 -6.34 -23.04
N GLY A 123 10.33 -7.33 -22.65
CA GLY A 123 10.14 -7.75 -21.27
C GLY A 123 9.05 -6.99 -20.50
N ASP A 124 8.60 -5.83 -20.97
CA ASP A 124 7.49 -5.12 -20.31
C ASP A 124 6.18 -5.91 -20.46
N GLN A 125 5.42 -5.98 -19.38
CA GLN A 125 4.10 -6.61 -19.32
C GLN A 125 3.08 -5.63 -18.77
N VAL A 126 1.93 -5.55 -19.42
CA VAL A 126 0.82 -4.68 -19.00
C VAL A 126 -0.40 -5.52 -18.72
N ALA A 127 -1.06 -5.26 -17.59
CA ALA A 127 -2.43 -5.70 -17.33
C ALA A 127 -3.37 -4.52 -17.54
N LEU A 128 -4.54 -4.75 -18.13
CA LEU A 128 -5.58 -3.74 -18.34
C LEU A 128 -6.77 -4.04 -17.44
N VAL A 129 -7.07 -3.11 -16.53
CA VAL A 129 -8.21 -3.21 -15.63
C VAL A 129 -9.11 -2.00 -15.86
N THR A 130 -10.39 -2.26 -16.08
CA THR A 130 -11.42 -1.24 -16.25
C THR A 130 -12.28 -1.14 -15.00
N PHE A 131 -12.76 0.05 -14.70
CA PHE A 131 -13.70 0.24 -13.60
C PHE A 131 -14.80 1.24 -13.94
N ASP A 132 -15.99 0.93 -13.43
CA ASP A 132 -17.14 1.82 -13.40
C ASP A 132 -18.02 1.50 -12.17
N ARG A 133 -19.15 0.83 -12.37
CA ARG A 133 -20.01 0.19 -11.36
C ARG A 133 -19.52 -1.22 -11.01
N ARG A 134 -18.50 -1.74 -11.71
CA ARG A 134 -17.76 -2.97 -11.40
C ARG A 134 -16.30 -2.77 -11.75
N VAL A 135 -15.42 -3.55 -11.14
CA VAL A 135 -14.01 -3.68 -11.55
C VAL A 135 -13.90 -4.93 -12.42
N PHE A 136 -13.32 -4.80 -13.61
CA PHE A 136 -13.17 -5.91 -14.54
C PHE A 136 -11.79 -5.90 -15.18
N ARG A 137 -11.16 -7.08 -15.23
CA ARG A 137 -9.86 -7.26 -15.85
C ARG A 137 -10.04 -7.58 -17.34
N GLN A 138 -9.71 -6.62 -18.20
CA GLN A 138 -9.81 -6.77 -19.66
C GLN A 138 -8.67 -7.62 -20.24
N ALA A 139 -7.51 -7.58 -19.59
CA ALA A 139 -6.34 -8.39 -19.93
C ALA A 139 -5.49 -8.67 -18.66
N ASN A 140 -5.01 -9.91 -18.52
CA ASN A 140 -3.92 -10.24 -17.59
C ASN A 140 -2.60 -9.63 -18.08
N PHE A 141 -1.54 -9.73 -17.27
CA PHE A 141 -0.19 -9.31 -17.69
C PHE A 141 0.21 -9.98 -19.00
N THR A 142 0.46 -9.16 -20.01
CA THR A 142 0.85 -9.60 -21.34
C THR A 142 1.84 -8.62 -21.97
N SER A 143 2.70 -9.13 -22.84
CA SER A 143 3.55 -8.33 -23.72
C SER A 143 2.96 -8.20 -25.13
N ASP A 144 1.80 -8.83 -25.40
CA ASP A 144 1.10 -8.73 -26.67
C ASP A 144 0.46 -7.33 -26.83
N ARG A 145 1.14 -6.51 -27.63
CA ARG A 145 0.73 -5.13 -27.90
C ARG A 145 -0.56 -5.06 -28.70
N GLU A 146 -0.78 -5.95 -29.65
CA GLU A 146 -1.98 -5.90 -30.49
C GLU A 146 -3.22 -6.35 -29.73
N LEU A 147 -3.09 -7.35 -28.84
CA LEU A 147 -4.15 -7.69 -27.89
C LEU A 147 -4.54 -6.48 -27.03
N LEU A 148 -3.57 -5.81 -26.41
CA LEU A 148 -3.81 -4.63 -25.56
C LEU A 148 -4.44 -3.49 -26.37
N LYS A 149 -3.92 -3.19 -27.56
CA LYS A 149 -4.46 -2.13 -28.43
C LYS A 149 -5.89 -2.44 -28.86
N ASN A 150 -6.21 -3.68 -29.19
CA ASN A 150 -7.58 -4.10 -29.52
C ASN A 150 -8.53 -3.93 -28.34
N LYS A 151 -8.13 -4.36 -27.13
CA LYS A 151 -8.92 -4.16 -25.91
C LYS A 151 -9.15 -2.67 -25.63
N ILE A 152 -8.11 -1.84 -25.74
CA ILE A 152 -8.21 -0.38 -25.54
C ILE A 152 -9.16 0.25 -26.57
N ARG A 153 -9.03 -0.08 -27.87
CA ARG A 153 -9.90 0.42 -28.94
C ARG A 153 -11.37 0.08 -28.69
N GLN A 154 -11.67 -1.08 -28.10
CA GLN A 154 -13.03 -1.55 -27.81
C GLN A 154 -13.66 -0.92 -26.56
N LEU A 155 -12.90 -0.24 -25.70
CA LEU A 155 -13.44 0.39 -24.50
C LEU A 155 -14.52 1.44 -24.83
N LYS A 156 -15.62 1.37 -24.08
CA LYS A 156 -16.77 2.29 -24.14
C LYS A 156 -17.11 2.74 -22.73
N GLN A 157 -17.63 3.97 -22.58
CA GLN A 157 -18.10 4.46 -21.29
C GLN A 157 -19.46 3.81 -20.96
N THR A 158 -19.53 3.09 -19.85
CA THR A 158 -20.67 2.20 -19.52
C THR A 158 -21.36 2.49 -18.20
N GLY A 159 -20.75 3.25 -17.28
CA GLY A 159 -21.23 3.34 -15.90
C GLY A 159 -21.57 4.75 -15.40
N SER A 160 -22.59 4.82 -14.55
CA SER A 160 -23.00 6.01 -13.79
C SER A 160 -22.37 6.10 -12.40
N ARG A 161 -21.58 5.10 -12.01
CA ARG A 161 -20.86 4.99 -10.74
C ARG A 161 -19.37 4.78 -11.02
N THR A 162 -18.55 5.07 -10.02
CA THR A 162 -17.09 5.02 -10.12
C THR A 162 -16.51 4.30 -8.90
N MET A 163 -16.02 3.07 -9.11
CA MET A 163 -15.37 2.20 -8.12
C MET A 163 -13.84 2.30 -8.23
N LEU A 164 -13.30 3.50 -8.02
CA LEU A 164 -11.88 3.81 -8.13
C LEU A 164 -11.05 3.09 -7.04
N TYR A 165 -11.49 3.10 -5.79
CA TYR A 165 -10.73 2.49 -4.69
C TYR A 165 -10.65 0.97 -4.80
N ASP A 166 -11.74 0.31 -5.20
CA ASP A 166 -11.72 -1.13 -5.48
C ASP A 166 -10.81 -1.47 -6.67
N ALA A 167 -10.74 -0.61 -7.69
CA ALA A 167 -9.84 -0.79 -8.83
C ALA A 167 -8.36 -0.67 -8.44
N ILE A 168 -8.03 0.29 -7.56
CA ILE A 168 -6.69 0.45 -7.01
C ILE A 168 -6.31 -0.77 -6.15
N LEU A 169 -7.24 -1.27 -5.32
CA LEU A 169 -7.03 -2.49 -4.55
C LEU A 169 -6.74 -3.70 -5.46
N GLU A 170 -7.51 -3.89 -6.53
CA GLU A 170 -7.31 -4.99 -7.48
C GLU A 170 -5.95 -4.89 -8.18
N ALA A 171 -5.55 -3.68 -8.59
CA ALA A 171 -4.24 -3.43 -9.17
C ALA A 171 -3.09 -3.72 -8.19
N HIS A 172 -3.27 -3.36 -6.91
CA HIS A 172 -2.29 -3.68 -5.86
C HIS A 172 -2.12 -5.19 -5.68
N LYS A 173 -3.23 -5.93 -5.60
CA LYS A 173 -3.22 -7.40 -5.48
C LYS A 173 -2.47 -8.07 -6.64
N LEU A 174 -2.68 -7.60 -7.86
CA LEU A 174 -2.00 -8.08 -9.06
C LEU A 174 -0.47 -7.93 -8.99
N LEU A 175 0.02 -6.94 -8.25
CA LEU A 175 1.43 -6.58 -8.20
C LEU A 175 2.14 -7.03 -6.91
N ARG A 176 1.41 -7.52 -5.91
CA ARG A 176 1.91 -7.83 -4.56
C ARG A 176 3.18 -8.70 -4.57
N ASP A 177 3.18 -9.77 -5.37
CA ASP A 177 4.24 -10.78 -5.39
C ASP A 177 5.20 -10.62 -6.58
N VAL A 178 5.21 -9.44 -7.21
CA VAL A 178 6.10 -9.13 -8.33
C VAL A 178 7.37 -8.47 -7.80
N PRO A 179 8.55 -9.12 -7.87
CA PRO A 179 9.82 -8.55 -7.39
C PRO A 179 10.45 -7.55 -8.37
N GLN A 180 9.92 -7.47 -9.60
CA GLN A 180 10.42 -6.61 -10.67
C GLN A 180 9.84 -5.19 -10.60
N GLN A 181 10.34 -4.30 -11.46
CA GLN A 181 9.84 -2.93 -11.58
C GLN A 181 8.33 -2.92 -11.80
N ARG A 182 7.56 -2.37 -10.86
CA ARG A 182 6.09 -2.43 -10.86
C ARG A 182 5.45 -1.07 -10.65
N ALA A 183 4.34 -0.84 -11.34
CA ALA A 183 3.59 0.41 -11.22
C ALA A 183 2.09 0.23 -11.48
N ILE A 184 1.29 1.03 -10.78
CA ILE A 184 -0.14 1.23 -11.07
C ILE A 184 -0.27 2.59 -11.74
N VAL A 185 -1.02 2.67 -12.83
CA VAL A 185 -1.26 3.92 -13.56
C VAL A 185 -2.75 4.10 -13.71
N VAL A 186 -3.29 5.23 -13.26
CA VAL A 186 -4.71 5.55 -13.37
C VAL A 186 -4.93 6.92 -13.98
N TYR A 187 -5.85 7.00 -14.94
CA TYR A 187 -6.41 8.27 -15.39
C TYR A 187 -7.87 8.38 -14.93
N THR A 188 -8.19 9.42 -14.16
CA THR A 188 -9.53 9.61 -13.59
C THR A 188 -9.79 11.07 -13.24
N ASP A 189 -11.06 11.46 -13.10
CA ASP A 189 -11.45 12.74 -12.49
C ASP A 189 -11.50 12.67 -10.95
N GLY A 190 -11.21 11.50 -10.38
CA GLY A 190 -11.07 11.28 -8.94
C GLY A 190 -12.39 11.10 -8.22
N LYS A 191 -13.53 11.13 -8.94
CA LYS A 191 -14.82 10.88 -8.31
C LYS A 191 -14.90 9.42 -7.88
N GLU A 192 -15.37 9.23 -6.66
CA GLU A 192 -15.57 7.92 -6.05
C GLU A 192 -16.90 7.97 -5.33
N ASN A 193 -17.77 6.98 -5.59
CA ASN A 193 -19.11 6.94 -5.02
C ASN A 193 -19.71 5.53 -4.85
N ALA A 194 -18.93 4.47 -5.08
CA ALA A 194 -19.47 3.11 -5.16
C ALA A 194 -18.54 2.02 -4.63
N SER A 195 -17.28 2.34 -4.33
CA SER A 195 -16.32 1.38 -3.80
C SER A 195 -16.73 0.90 -2.40
N ARG A 196 -16.42 -0.37 -2.13
CA ARG A 196 -16.55 -0.97 -0.78
C ARG A 196 -15.34 -0.63 0.08
N VAL A 197 -14.18 -0.58 -0.55
CA VAL A 197 -12.92 -0.15 0.07
C VAL A 197 -12.95 1.34 0.32
N VAL A 198 -12.43 1.77 1.47
CA VAL A 198 -12.21 3.19 1.78
C VAL A 198 -10.74 3.57 1.60
N ILE A 199 -10.48 4.86 1.39
CA ILE A 199 -9.11 5.34 1.14
C ILE A 199 -8.12 5.03 2.28
N GLY A 200 -8.60 4.97 3.53
CA GLY A 200 -7.76 4.65 4.69
C GLY A 200 -7.13 3.27 4.59
N ASP A 201 -7.92 2.26 4.17
CA ASP A 201 -7.44 0.90 3.98
C ASP A 201 -6.36 0.86 2.89
N LEU A 202 -6.53 1.66 1.83
CA LEU A 202 -5.51 1.80 0.79
C LEU A 202 -4.25 2.48 1.33
N ILE A 203 -4.37 3.51 2.16
CA ILE A 203 -3.20 4.18 2.77
C ILE A 203 -2.42 3.19 3.63
N GLU A 204 -3.09 2.42 4.48
CA GLU A 204 -2.45 1.39 5.32
C GLU A 204 -1.79 0.31 4.46
N LEU A 205 -2.52 -0.21 3.46
CA LEU A 205 -2.03 -1.23 2.54
C LEU A 205 -0.78 -0.77 1.77
N PHE A 206 -0.80 0.45 1.23
CA PHE A 206 0.31 1.00 0.45
C PHE A 206 1.48 1.46 1.33
N THR A 207 1.24 1.74 2.61
CA THR A 207 2.31 1.97 3.59
C THR A 207 3.01 0.66 3.94
N ALA A 208 2.25 -0.41 4.20
CA ALA A 208 2.80 -1.71 4.57
C ALA A 208 3.44 -2.44 3.38
N ASN A 209 2.82 -2.39 2.19
CA ASN A 209 3.28 -3.06 0.98
C ASN A 209 3.30 -2.07 -0.19
N PRO A 210 4.38 -1.29 -0.33
CA PRO A 210 4.38 -0.21 -1.31
C PRO A 210 4.40 -0.71 -2.77
N VAL A 211 3.50 -0.13 -3.57
CA VAL A 211 3.44 -0.28 -5.03
C VAL A 211 3.25 1.12 -5.61
N PRO A 212 4.18 1.67 -6.41
CA PRO A 212 4.04 3.02 -6.96
C PRO A 212 2.73 3.22 -7.74
N LEU A 213 1.91 4.17 -7.28
CA LEU A 213 0.65 4.58 -7.91
C LEU A 213 0.85 5.94 -8.59
N PHE A 214 0.68 5.98 -9.90
CA PHE A 214 0.72 7.19 -10.70
C PHE A 214 -0.67 7.61 -11.13
N VAL A 215 -1.05 8.83 -10.78
CA VAL A 215 -2.39 9.37 -11.01
C VAL A 215 -2.31 10.48 -12.04
N ALA A 216 -3.04 10.37 -13.14
CA ALA A 216 -3.21 11.44 -14.11
C ALA A 216 -4.65 11.98 -14.06
N GLY A 217 -4.80 13.29 -13.98
CA GLY A 217 -6.13 13.92 -13.94
C GLY A 217 -6.07 15.44 -14.03
N ARG A 218 -7.23 16.11 -14.03
CA ARG A 218 -7.28 17.58 -14.02
C ARG A 218 -7.10 18.11 -12.59
N TYR A 219 -6.19 19.07 -12.42
CA TYR A 219 -6.10 19.86 -11.18
C TYR A 219 -7.37 20.69 -11.01
N ARG A 220 -7.97 20.61 -9.80
CA ARG A 220 -9.21 21.25 -9.28
C ARG A 220 -10.35 20.29 -8.91
N SER A 221 -10.22 18.98 -9.11
CA SER A 221 -11.16 18.03 -8.50
C SER A 221 -10.80 17.84 -7.01
N PHE A 222 -11.65 18.32 -6.09
CA PHE A 222 -11.52 18.02 -4.66
C PHE A 222 -11.42 16.51 -4.41
N SER A 223 -12.12 15.71 -5.22
CA SER A 223 -12.15 14.25 -5.13
C SER A 223 -10.79 13.60 -5.43
N LEU A 224 -9.93 14.25 -6.23
CA LEU A 224 -8.60 13.73 -6.57
C LEU A 224 -7.57 13.93 -5.44
N LYS A 225 -7.79 14.88 -4.51
CA LYS A 225 -6.81 15.21 -3.45
C LYS A 225 -6.39 13.98 -2.62
N GLN A 226 -7.35 13.14 -2.25
CA GLN A 226 -7.10 11.94 -1.44
C GLN A 226 -6.27 10.89 -2.22
N VAL A 227 -6.56 10.72 -3.51
CA VAL A 227 -5.84 9.79 -4.39
C VAL A 227 -4.43 10.29 -4.69
N ILE A 228 -4.23 11.61 -4.83
CA ILE A 228 -2.91 12.23 -4.95
C ILE A 228 -2.08 11.97 -3.69
N ARG A 229 -2.68 12.09 -2.50
CA ARG A 229 -2.01 11.75 -1.25
C ARG A 229 -1.59 10.29 -1.22
N LEU A 230 -2.48 9.37 -1.61
CA LEU A 230 -2.16 7.95 -1.73
C LEU A 230 -1.02 7.69 -2.74
N ALA A 231 -1.05 8.36 -3.90
CA ALA A 231 0.00 8.29 -4.92
C ALA A 231 1.37 8.65 -4.34
N ARG A 232 1.46 9.75 -3.57
CA ARG A 232 2.71 10.13 -2.89
C ARG A 232 3.15 9.13 -1.84
N ILE A 233 2.23 8.65 -1.00
CA ILE A 233 2.51 7.62 0.03
C ILE A 233 3.02 6.33 -0.60
N SER A 234 2.48 5.95 -1.77
CA SER A 234 2.86 4.74 -2.48
C SER A 234 4.29 4.75 -3.07
N GLY A 235 4.91 5.94 -3.16
CA GLY A 235 6.14 6.18 -3.90
C GLY A 235 5.92 6.51 -5.39
N GLY A 236 4.67 6.66 -5.84
CA GLY A 236 4.34 7.22 -7.14
C GLY A 236 4.14 8.74 -7.10
N ASP A 237 3.46 9.28 -8.10
CA ASP A 237 3.22 10.72 -8.21
C ASP A 237 1.89 11.04 -8.92
N ALA A 238 1.49 12.30 -8.89
CA ALA A 238 0.30 12.79 -9.57
C ALA A 238 0.64 13.84 -10.61
N PHE A 239 0.05 13.67 -11.79
CA PHE A 239 0.26 14.52 -12.94
C PHE A 239 -1.00 15.26 -13.34
N ARG A 240 -0.80 16.54 -13.66
CA ARG A 240 -1.84 17.33 -14.31
C ARG A 240 -1.95 16.93 -15.77
N ALA A 241 -3.12 16.47 -16.16
CA ALA A 241 -3.41 16.15 -17.55
C ALA A 241 -4.78 16.67 -17.99
N GLN A 242 -4.77 17.65 -18.89
CA GLN A 242 -5.99 18.29 -19.39
C GLN A 242 -6.40 17.81 -20.79
N ASN A 243 -5.45 17.30 -21.56
CA ASN A 243 -5.62 16.86 -22.94
C ASN A 243 -4.72 15.65 -23.24
N SER A 244 -4.83 15.09 -24.45
CA SER A 244 -4.00 13.96 -24.88
C SER A 244 -2.50 14.25 -24.91
N HIS A 245 -2.08 15.50 -25.14
CA HIS A 245 -0.67 15.87 -25.13
C HIS A 245 -0.07 15.82 -23.73
N ASP A 246 -0.80 16.29 -22.72
CA ASP A 246 -0.38 16.18 -21.32
C ASP A 246 -0.34 14.72 -20.86
N LEU A 247 -1.33 13.91 -21.24
CA LEU A 247 -1.33 12.47 -20.94
C LEU A 247 -0.16 11.76 -21.60
N ASP A 248 0.17 12.11 -22.83
CA ASP A 248 1.35 11.58 -23.52
C ASP A 248 2.65 11.92 -22.78
N LYS A 249 2.76 13.12 -22.16
CA LYS A 249 3.91 13.44 -21.28
C LYS A 249 3.98 12.52 -20.07
N VAL A 250 2.84 12.20 -19.45
CA VAL A 250 2.78 11.27 -18.31
C VAL A 250 3.23 9.88 -18.71
N PHE A 251 2.70 9.34 -19.81
CA PHE A 251 3.10 8.03 -20.28
C PHE A 251 4.55 8.00 -20.76
N ARG A 252 5.07 9.10 -21.33
CA ARG A 252 6.51 9.23 -21.62
C ARG A 252 7.34 9.20 -20.35
N TYR A 253 6.94 9.93 -19.30
CA TYR A 253 7.57 9.86 -17.98
C TYR A 253 7.62 8.41 -17.47
N LEU A 254 6.49 7.70 -17.54
CA LEU A 254 6.40 6.30 -17.09
C LEU A 254 7.26 5.34 -17.91
N SER A 255 7.30 5.49 -19.24
CA SER A 255 8.16 4.68 -20.12
C SER A 255 9.67 4.90 -19.90
N ARG A 256 10.02 6.07 -19.35
CA ARG A 256 11.39 6.46 -19.00
C ARG A 256 11.74 6.19 -17.55
N LEU A 257 10.74 5.93 -16.71
CA LEU A 257 10.94 5.63 -15.30
C LEU A 257 11.84 4.40 -15.20
N LYS A 258 13.00 4.58 -14.59
CA LYS A 258 13.88 3.48 -14.21
C LYS A 258 13.88 3.42 -12.70
N THR A 259 13.58 2.27 -12.13
CA THR A 259 13.89 2.02 -10.72
C THR A 259 15.35 1.63 -10.62
N GLN A 260 16.12 2.40 -9.87
CA GLN A 260 17.47 2.03 -9.48
C GLN A 260 17.42 1.38 -8.11
N ASP A 261 17.96 0.17 -8.04
CA ASP A 261 18.10 -0.57 -6.80
C ASP A 261 19.56 -0.52 -6.36
N PHE A 262 19.79 -0.13 -5.12
CA PHE A 262 21.09 -0.07 -4.47
C PHE A 262 21.12 -1.05 -3.32
N LYS A 263 22.16 -1.87 -3.28
CA LYS A 263 22.48 -2.78 -2.19
C LYS A 263 23.53 -2.12 -1.32
N LEU A 264 23.17 -1.80 -0.09
CA LEU A 264 24.05 -1.25 0.93
C LEU A 264 24.39 -2.38 1.91
N THR A 265 25.68 -2.66 2.08
CA THR A 265 26.15 -3.70 3.00
C THR A 265 27.15 -3.11 3.99
N TYR A 266 26.95 -3.35 5.28
CA TYR A 266 27.89 -2.89 6.32
C TYR A 266 27.97 -3.92 7.47
N ALA A 267 29.04 -3.87 8.25
CA ALA A 267 29.20 -4.72 9.43
C ALA A 267 28.60 -4.04 10.67
N THR A 268 27.63 -4.67 11.32
CA THR A 268 27.09 -4.19 12.59
C THR A 268 27.97 -4.64 13.76
N ARG A 269 28.08 -3.80 14.79
CA ARG A 269 28.76 -4.15 16.06
C ARG A 269 27.76 -4.58 17.14
N GLN A 270 26.48 -4.55 16.84
CA GLN A 270 25.43 -4.89 17.80
C GLN A 270 25.31 -6.40 17.96
N LYS A 271 24.92 -6.83 19.16
CA LYS A 271 24.73 -8.25 19.47
C LYS A 271 23.42 -8.76 18.85
N PRO A 272 23.31 -10.07 18.54
CA PRO A 272 22.03 -10.71 18.23
C PRO A 272 20.93 -10.29 19.23
N GLY A 273 19.74 -9.98 18.74
CA GLY A 273 18.62 -9.47 19.54
C GLY A 273 18.55 -7.96 19.71
N ALA A 274 19.59 -7.20 19.37
CA ALA A 274 19.55 -5.75 19.43
C ALA A 274 18.66 -5.15 18.34
N ALA A 275 17.96 -4.06 18.68
CA ALA A 275 17.29 -3.22 17.70
C ALA A 275 18.30 -2.27 17.03
N LEU A 276 18.21 -2.18 15.71
CA LEU A 276 19.00 -1.30 14.85
C LEU A 276 18.07 -0.25 14.24
N ASP A 277 18.27 1.01 14.57
CA ASP A 277 17.68 2.14 13.88
C ASP A 277 18.63 2.57 12.75
N ILE A 278 18.25 2.25 11.52
CA ILE A 278 19.05 2.56 10.33
C ILE A 278 18.56 3.87 9.73
N GLU A 279 19.47 4.83 9.61
CA GLU A 279 19.26 6.11 8.93
C GLU A 279 20.20 6.20 7.72
N ILE A 280 19.65 6.51 6.54
CA ILE A 280 20.39 6.59 5.28
C ILE A 280 20.21 7.98 4.67
N GLU A 281 21.31 8.69 4.49
CA GLU A 281 21.37 9.98 3.79
C GLU A 281 21.92 9.75 2.37
N SER A 282 21.36 10.44 1.37
CA SER A 282 21.76 10.30 -0.03
C SER A 282 21.25 11.48 -0.85
N ALA A 283 21.90 11.79 -1.98
CA ALA A 283 21.36 12.77 -2.95
C ALA A 283 20.02 12.35 -3.58
N LEU A 284 19.61 11.09 -3.39
CA LEU A 284 18.33 10.54 -3.86
C LEU A 284 17.10 11.10 -3.11
N SER A 285 17.29 11.66 -1.91
CA SER A 285 16.20 12.18 -1.07
C SER A 285 16.68 13.36 -0.24
N ALA A 286 15.89 14.44 -0.19
CA ALA A 286 16.19 15.58 0.66
C ALA A 286 16.08 15.26 2.17
N ALA A 287 15.37 14.19 2.54
CA ALA A 287 15.24 13.72 3.91
C ALA A 287 15.93 12.36 4.08
N SER A 288 16.51 12.12 5.27
CA SER A 288 17.06 10.81 5.62
C SER A 288 16.00 9.72 5.57
N LEU A 289 16.38 8.55 5.05
CA LEU A 289 15.54 7.37 5.03
C LEU A 289 15.77 6.60 6.33
N VAL A 290 14.72 6.42 7.13
CA VAL A 290 14.84 5.77 8.45
C VAL A 290 14.04 4.48 8.48
N ARG A 291 14.63 3.40 9.02
CA ARG A 291 13.94 2.13 9.27
C ARG A 291 14.58 1.34 10.40
N SER A 292 13.76 0.77 11.28
CA SER A 292 14.22 -0.10 12.38
C SER A 292 14.24 -1.59 11.97
N TYR A 293 15.21 -2.33 12.48
CA TYR A 293 15.38 -3.77 12.26
C TYR A 293 15.92 -4.45 13.53
N THR A 294 15.38 -5.61 13.91
CA THR A 294 15.89 -6.36 15.07
C THR A 294 16.77 -7.51 14.60
N LEU A 295 17.98 -7.60 15.14
CA LEU A 295 18.91 -8.68 14.83
C LEU A 295 18.32 -10.02 15.30
N PRO A 296 18.25 -11.04 14.42
CA PRO A 296 17.78 -12.36 14.81
C PRO A 296 18.70 -12.98 15.86
N HIS A 297 18.12 -13.70 16.82
CA HIS A 297 18.90 -14.52 17.76
C HIS A 297 19.41 -15.75 17.01
N ASN A 298 20.70 -15.85 16.76
CA ASN A 298 21.30 -17.08 16.23
C ASN A 298 21.96 -17.85 17.39
N PRO A 299 21.38 -18.97 17.87
CA PRO A 299 21.91 -19.73 19.01
C PRO A 299 23.21 -20.49 18.72
N ALA A 300 23.76 -20.42 17.50
CA ALA A 300 24.94 -21.18 17.09
C ALA A 300 26.30 -20.51 17.38
N ALA A 301 26.35 -19.27 17.89
CA ALA A 301 27.57 -18.48 17.96
C ALA A 301 28.30 -18.46 19.33
N SER A 302 27.85 -19.24 20.32
CA SER A 302 28.41 -19.20 21.69
C SER A 302 29.27 -20.41 22.09
N LEU A 303 29.80 -21.18 21.14
CA LEU A 303 30.77 -22.23 21.42
C LEU A 303 31.94 -22.11 20.43
N GLY A 304 33.11 -21.68 20.92
CA GLY A 304 34.37 -21.83 20.18
C GLY A 304 35.29 -20.60 20.19
N ALA A 305 35.74 -20.17 21.37
CA ALA A 305 37.04 -19.49 21.49
C ALA A 305 38.02 -20.53 22.05
N GLY A 306 38.97 -20.98 21.24
CA GLY A 306 39.97 -21.97 21.66
C GLY A 306 40.78 -22.55 20.50
N GLU A 307 41.95 -21.94 20.29
CA GLU A 307 43.21 -22.53 19.79
C GLU A 307 43.33 -23.10 18.37
N SER A 308 44.35 -22.56 17.69
CA SER A 308 44.94 -23.07 16.45
C SER A 308 45.60 -24.43 16.66
N ARG A 309 45.35 -25.39 15.77
CA ARG A 309 46.35 -26.41 15.40
C ARG A 309 46.04 -26.97 14.01
N ASN A 310 47.07 -26.97 13.15
CA ASN A 310 47.16 -27.80 11.95
C ASN A 310 46.92 -29.26 12.33
N GLU A 311 46.16 -29.99 11.52
CA GLU A 311 46.50 -31.34 11.06
C GLU A 311 45.46 -31.89 10.07
N SER A 312 45.98 -32.37 8.94
CA SER A 312 45.46 -33.37 7.99
C SER A 312 44.05 -33.94 8.21
N GLU A 313 43.18 -33.76 7.21
CA GLU A 313 41.96 -34.53 7.02
C GLU A 313 42.29 -36.02 6.78
N GLN A 314 42.12 -36.84 7.82
CA GLN A 314 41.79 -38.26 7.70
C GLN A 314 40.28 -38.42 7.84
N SER A 315 39.67 -39.09 6.88
CA SER A 315 38.26 -39.45 6.83
C SER A 315 37.91 -40.47 7.93
N GLU A 316 37.20 -40.05 8.98
CA GLU A 316 36.55 -40.97 9.92
C GLU A 316 35.10 -41.25 9.50
N THR A 317 34.81 -42.53 9.37
CA THR A 317 33.50 -43.10 9.04
C THR A 317 32.51 -42.93 10.19
N LEU A 318 31.32 -42.41 9.88
CA LEU A 318 30.23 -42.17 10.83
C LEU A 318 29.66 -43.50 11.39
N HIS A 319 30.00 -43.83 12.63
CA HIS A 319 29.39 -44.94 13.37
C HIS A 319 28.02 -44.51 13.93
N TRP A 320 26.93 -45.15 13.47
CA TRP A 320 25.59 -44.95 14.00
C TRP A 320 25.46 -45.57 15.41
N PRO A 321 24.73 -44.97 16.36
CA PRO A 321 24.52 -45.51 17.71
C PRO A 321 23.74 -46.82 17.69
N THR A 322 24.22 -47.86 18.38
CA THR A 322 23.70 -49.25 18.37
C THR A 322 22.19 -49.42 18.59
N GLN A 323 21.52 -48.42 19.14
CA GLN A 323 20.07 -48.37 19.37
C GLN A 323 19.23 -48.12 18.11
N ILE A 324 19.79 -47.47 17.07
CA ILE A 324 19.02 -47.12 15.86
C ILE A 324 18.86 -48.35 14.94
N ARG A 325 19.91 -49.15 14.73
CA ARG A 325 19.84 -50.35 13.86
C ARG A 325 18.91 -51.44 14.37
N SER A 326 18.66 -51.54 15.67
CA SER A 326 17.72 -52.53 16.19
C SER A 326 16.27 -52.21 15.84
N HIS A 327 15.93 -50.93 15.66
CA HIS A 327 14.56 -50.49 15.33
C HIS A 327 14.38 -50.11 13.84
N MET A 328 15.46 -50.11 13.05
CA MET A 328 15.41 -49.88 11.59
C MET A 328 14.35 -50.70 10.84
N PRO A 329 14.15 -52.02 11.09
CA PRO A 329 13.11 -52.77 10.38
C PRO A 329 11.69 -52.33 10.73
N GLU A 330 11.42 -51.90 11.97
CA GLU A 330 10.10 -51.42 12.41
C GLU A 330 9.77 -50.05 11.82
N ILE A 331 10.76 -49.17 11.76
CA ILE A 331 10.65 -47.85 11.13
C ILE A 331 10.37 -48.00 9.63
N LEU A 332 11.09 -48.89 8.95
CA LEU A 332 10.84 -49.19 7.54
C LEU A 332 9.45 -49.79 7.29
N LEU A 333 8.99 -50.69 8.16
CA LEU A 333 7.63 -51.25 8.08
C LEU A 333 6.56 -50.15 8.23
N SER A 334 6.72 -49.25 9.22
CA SER A 334 5.76 -48.15 9.43
C SER A 334 5.69 -47.20 8.24
N LEU A 335 6.84 -46.89 7.61
CA LEU A 335 6.90 -46.05 6.41
C LEU A 335 6.21 -46.71 5.21
N ILE A 336 6.38 -48.02 5.03
CA ILE A 336 5.70 -48.78 3.97
C ILE A 336 4.19 -48.78 4.19
N VAL A 337 3.72 -48.96 5.43
CA VAL A 337 2.29 -48.92 5.78
C VAL A 337 1.70 -47.54 5.49
N ILE A 338 2.39 -46.46 5.87
CA ILE A 338 1.94 -45.08 5.59
C ILE A 338 1.86 -44.83 4.09
N LEU A 339 2.85 -45.29 3.32
CA LEU A 339 2.84 -45.18 1.87
C LEU A 339 1.65 -45.94 1.25
N LEU A 340 1.35 -47.13 1.77
CA LEU A 340 0.25 -47.97 1.27
C LEU A 340 -1.11 -47.34 1.57
N ILE A 341 -1.28 -46.73 2.75
CA ILE A 341 -2.47 -45.94 3.10
C ILE A 341 -2.62 -44.74 2.16
N ALA A 342 -1.54 -44.01 1.88
CA ALA A 342 -1.57 -42.87 0.96
C ALA A 342 -1.96 -43.30 -0.47
N VAL A 343 -1.49 -44.46 -0.94
CA VAL A 343 -1.86 -45.02 -2.25
C VAL A 343 -3.32 -45.46 -2.26
N ILE A 344 -3.83 -46.08 -1.20
CA ILE A 344 -5.26 -46.45 -1.10
C ILE A 344 -6.15 -45.19 -1.13
N ILE A 345 -5.77 -44.15 -0.39
CA ILE A 345 -6.47 -42.85 -0.41
C ILE A 345 -6.45 -42.26 -1.83
N MET A 346 -5.28 -42.25 -2.49
CA MET A 346 -5.15 -41.77 -3.87
C MET A 346 -6.05 -42.55 -4.83
N LEU A 347 -6.12 -43.88 -4.72
CA LEU A 347 -6.98 -44.73 -5.55
C LEU A 347 -8.46 -44.51 -5.26
N PHE A 348 -8.83 -44.24 -4.00
CA PHE A 348 -10.20 -43.92 -3.61
C PHE A 348 -10.66 -42.58 -4.22
N PHE A 349 -9.81 -41.54 -4.16
CA PHE A 349 -10.10 -40.26 -4.81
C PHE A 349 -10.06 -40.33 -6.33
N ARG A 350 -9.24 -41.24 -6.91
CA ARG A 350 -9.20 -41.46 -8.36
C ARG A 350 -10.46 -42.19 -8.88
N ARG A 351 -11.21 -42.88 -8.02
CA ARG A 351 -12.47 -43.57 -8.38
C ARG A 351 -13.73 -42.72 -8.27
N GLN A 352 -13.65 -41.48 -7.76
CA GLN A 352 -14.77 -40.53 -7.82
C GLN A 352 -14.76 -39.80 -9.16
N GLU A 353 -15.22 -40.48 -10.21
CA GLU A 353 -15.68 -39.80 -11.43
C GLU A 353 -16.97 -39.05 -11.09
N ILE A 354 -16.87 -37.74 -10.93
CA ILE A 354 -18.04 -36.85 -10.85
C ILE A 354 -18.76 -36.95 -12.19
N ASN A 355 -19.85 -37.72 -12.21
CA ASN A 355 -20.70 -37.89 -13.37
C ASN A 355 -21.53 -36.61 -13.57
N VAL A 356 -20.90 -35.53 -14.04
CA VAL A 356 -21.59 -34.35 -14.54
C VAL A 356 -22.12 -34.73 -15.91
N LYS A 357 -23.42 -35.02 -15.99
CA LYS A 357 -24.14 -35.14 -17.25
C LYS A 357 -24.07 -33.77 -17.94
N VAL A 358 -23.09 -33.57 -18.83
CA VAL A 358 -23.03 -32.40 -19.70
C VAL A 358 -24.08 -32.61 -20.77
N GLU A 359 -25.28 -32.10 -20.50
CA GLU A 359 -26.28 -31.95 -21.54
C GLU A 359 -25.77 -30.86 -22.49
N ASN A 360 -25.29 -31.28 -23.65
CA ASN A 360 -24.91 -30.40 -24.75
C ASN A 360 -26.17 -29.70 -25.29
N SER A 361 -26.66 -28.69 -24.59
CA SER A 361 -27.63 -27.77 -25.16
C SER A 361 -26.93 -26.88 -26.18
N ASN A 362 -27.46 -26.85 -27.40
CA ASN A 362 -27.05 -25.90 -28.44
C ASN A 362 -26.95 -24.46 -27.87
N PRO A 363 -26.01 -23.63 -28.37
CA PRO A 363 -25.91 -22.25 -27.93
C PRO A 363 -27.28 -21.57 -28.11
N PRO A 364 -27.71 -20.74 -27.15
CA PRO A 364 -29.03 -20.13 -27.23
C PRO A 364 -29.11 -19.31 -28.52
N ALA A 365 -30.16 -19.56 -29.30
CA ALA A 365 -30.51 -18.72 -30.43
C ALA A 365 -30.59 -17.28 -29.95
N TYR A 366 -30.07 -16.35 -30.76
CA TYR A 366 -30.14 -14.92 -30.48
C TYR A 366 -31.58 -14.52 -30.20
N VAL A 367 -31.87 -14.15 -28.94
CA VAL A 367 -33.16 -13.60 -28.54
C VAL A 367 -33.08 -12.09 -28.71
N ALA A 368 -33.94 -11.54 -29.57
CA ALA A 368 -34.03 -10.11 -29.80
C ALA A 368 -34.38 -9.37 -28.49
N PRO A 369 -33.94 -8.11 -28.31
CA PRO A 369 -34.07 -7.37 -27.03
C PRO A 369 -35.50 -7.20 -26.50
N GLU A 370 -36.50 -7.48 -27.32
CA GLU A 370 -37.93 -7.24 -27.09
C GLU A 370 -38.54 -8.30 -26.15
N ASP A 371 -38.02 -9.53 -26.20
CA ASP A 371 -38.52 -10.69 -25.42
C ASP A 371 -37.85 -10.86 -24.05
N MET A 372 -36.87 -10.01 -23.70
CA MET A 372 -36.11 -10.13 -22.45
C MET A 372 -36.89 -9.67 -21.19
N SER A 373 -38.09 -9.12 -21.37
CA SER A 373 -38.92 -8.54 -20.30
C SER A 373 -39.78 -9.56 -19.54
N LEU A 374 -39.83 -10.83 -19.98
CA LEU A 374 -40.76 -11.85 -19.46
C LEU A 374 -40.10 -13.03 -18.72
N LEU A 375 -38.77 -13.04 -18.55
CA LEU A 375 -38.10 -14.14 -17.82
C LEU A 375 -38.05 -13.85 -16.29
N PRO A 376 -38.51 -14.79 -15.44
CA PRO A 376 -38.43 -14.62 -13.99
C PRO A 376 -36.97 -14.60 -13.53
N ALA A 377 -36.64 -13.65 -12.65
CA ALA A 377 -35.29 -13.45 -12.14
C ALA A 377 -34.77 -14.71 -11.41
N ARG A 378 -33.87 -15.46 -12.05
CA ARG A 378 -33.16 -16.57 -11.43
C ARG A 378 -32.26 -16.02 -10.31
N LYS A 379 -32.63 -16.25 -9.05
CA LYS A 379 -31.79 -15.94 -7.88
C LYS A 379 -30.51 -16.77 -7.95
N LEU A 380 -29.39 -16.12 -8.28
CA LEU A 380 -28.06 -16.68 -8.12
C LEU A 380 -27.77 -16.84 -6.61
N PRO A 381 -27.17 -17.95 -6.14
CA PRO A 381 -26.76 -18.11 -4.76
C PRO A 381 -25.73 -17.01 -4.42
N GLN A 382 -26.09 -16.11 -3.50
CA GLN A 382 -25.21 -15.04 -3.03
C GLN A 382 -24.31 -15.57 -1.92
N THR A 383 -23.32 -16.40 -2.24
CA THR A 383 -22.27 -16.68 -1.26
C THR A 383 -21.29 -15.51 -1.27
N LYS A 384 -21.57 -14.51 -0.43
CA LYS A 384 -20.67 -13.39 -0.17
C LYS A 384 -19.36 -13.97 0.38
N ALA A 385 -18.23 -13.69 -0.26
CA ALA A 385 -16.93 -13.83 0.40
C ALA A 385 -16.95 -12.96 1.67
N LYS A 386 -16.91 -13.59 2.85
CA LYS A 386 -16.89 -12.91 4.14
C LYS A 386 -15.48 -12.33 4.33
N LEU A 387 -15.26 -11.12 3.83
CA LEU A 387 -14.15 -10.30 4.31
C LEU A 387 -14.46 -9.97 5.77
N PRO A 388 -13.58 -10.25 6.75
CA PRO A 388 -13.76 -9.67 8.07
C PRO A 388 -13.61 -8.17 7.86
N LEU A 389 -14.56 -7.37 8.32
CA LEU A 389 -14.42 -5.98 8.80
C LEU A 389 -15.77 -5.25 8.65
N ASP A 390 -16.62 -5.40 9.67
CA ASP A 390 -17.70 -4.45 9.95
C ASP A 390 -17.08 -3.09 10.32
N TYR A 391 -17.06 -2.15 9.38
CA TYR A 391 -16.43 -0.83 9.56
C TYR A 391 -17.40 0.31 9.92
N HIS A 392 -18.61 0.03 10.40
CA HIS A 392 -19.55 1.08 10.77
C HIS A 392 -19.95 0.98 12.24
N HIS A 393 -19.26 1.74 13.10
CA HIS A 393 -19.63 1.86 14.51
C HIS A 393 -19.87 3.31 14.98
N GLY A 394 -19.79 4.33 14.13
CA GLY A 394 -20.26 5.67 14.52
C GLY A 394 -20.22 6.79 13.48
N TRP A 395 -20.90 7.90 13.80
CA TRP A 395 -20.93 9.15 13.02
C TRP A 395 -20.93 10.38 13.95
N LEU A 396 -20.43 11.50 13.46
CA LEU A 396 -20.63 12.83 14.05
C LEU A 396 -21.73 13.55 13.29
N VAL A 397 -22.68 14.15 13.99
CA VAL A 397 -23.74 14.97 13.40
C VAL A 397 -23.56 16.40 13.86
N GLU A 398 -23.43 17.35 12.94
CA GLU A 398 -23.36 18.76 13.29
C GLU A 398 -24.70 19.24 13.85
N LYS A 399 -24.72 19.58 15.13
CA LYS A 399 -25.91 20.08 15.83
C LYS A 399 -26.01 21.60 15.76
N GLU A 400 -24.89 22.29 15.92
CA GLU A 400 -24.78 23.74 15.79
C GLU A 400 -23.50 24.06 15.02
N GLY A 401 -23.60 24.90 14.00
CA GLY A 401 -22.47 25.26 13.14
C GLY A 401 -22.90 25.72 11.75
N PRO A 402 -21.94 26.02 10.86
CA PRO A 402 -22.21 26.46 9.48
C PRO A 402 -22.99 25.45 8.63
N HIS A 403 -23.00 24.18 9.02
CA HIS A 403 -23.60 23.07 8.29
C HIS A 403 -24.45 22.16 9.19
N THR A 404 -25.33 22.74 10.02
CA THR A 404 -26.28 22.01 10.86
C THR A 404 -26.97 20.85 10.13
N GLY A 405 -26.97 19.67 10.74
CA GLY A 405 -27.52 18.41 10.21
C GLY A 405 -26.53 17.59 9.37
N ARG A 406 -25.36 18.15 9.02
CA ARG A 406 -24.32 17.43 8.26
C ARG A 406 -23.79 16.26 9.07
N LYS A 407 -23.64 15.11 8.41
CA LYS A 407 -23.13 13.87 9.01
C LYS A 407 -21.72 13.59 8.51
N TYR A 408 -20.80 13.40 9.44
CA TYR A 408 -19.42 12.98 9.19
C TYR A 408 -19.24 11.54 9.66
N ARG A 409 -18.81 10.65 8.77
CA ARG A 409 -18.65 9.23 9.10
C ARG A 409 -17.29 8.98 9.75
N ILE A 410 -17.26 8.17 10.81
CA ILE A 410 -16.02 7.72 11.45
C ILE A 410 -15.62 6.40 10.82
N ASN A 411 -14.73 6.48 9.83
CA ASN A 411 -14.39 5.34 8.95
C ASN A 411 -12.97 4.79 9.18
N TRP A 412 -12.17 5.38 10.06
CA TRP A 412 -10.76 5.02 10.29
C TRP A 412 -10.46 4.76 11.77
N HIS A 413 -9.32 4.13 12.04
CA HIS A 413 -8.82 3.93 13.41
C HIS A 413 -8.42 5.26 14.07
N ASN A 414 -8.08 6.28 13.28
CA ASN A 414 -7.72 7.61 13.76
C ASN A 414 -8.35 8.66 12.82
N ILE A 415 -9.15 9.55 13.39
CA ILE A 415 -9.83 10.64 12.69
C ILE A 415 -9.34 11.95 13.28
N SER A 416 -8.69 12.80 12.48
CA SER A 416 -8.38 14.18 12.89
C SER A 416 -9.49 15.15 12.51
N ILE A 417 -9.76 16.11 13.39
CA ILE A 417 -10.84 17.11 13.26
C ILE A 417 -10.21 18.50 13.40
N GLY A 418 -10.50 19.41 12.47
CA GLY A 418 -9.96 20.77 12.52
C GLY A 418 -10.35 21.63 11.32
N PHE A 419 -9.90 22.89 11.31
CA PHE A 419 -10.17 23.83 10.22
C PHE A 419 -9.27 23.63 8.99
N ALA A 420 -8.07 23.09 9.18
CA ALA A 420 -7.16 22.86 8.05
C ALA A 420 -7.68 21.73 7.14
N GLU A 421 -7.51 21.90 5.82
CA GLU A 421 -8.03 20.99 4.80
C GLU A 421 -7.41 19.59 4.82
N ASP A 422 -6.31 19.38 5.55
CA ASP A 422 -5.61 18.10 5.68
C ASP A 422 -6.23 17.17 6.75
N ASN A 423 -7.25 17.65 7.48
CA ASN A 423 -7.98 16.84 8.45
C ASN A 423 -8.90 15.79 7.83
N SER A 424 -9.14 14.74 8.60
CA SER A 424 -10.13 13.71 8.25
C SER A 424 -11.54 14.27 8.18
N ILE A 425 -11.87 15.16 9.12
CA ILE A 425 -13.11 15.92 9.18
C ILE A 425 -12.72 17.40 9.23
N VAL A 426 -13.03 18.13 8.15
CA VAL A 426 -12.82 19.57 8.06
C VAL A 426 -14.06 20.27 8.58
N ILE A 427 -13.88 21.13 9.59
CA ILE A 427 -14.95 21.96 10.17
C ILE A 427 -14.79 23.37 9.62
N ASP A 428 -15.81 23.89 8.95
CA ASP A 428 -15.79 25.21 8.30
C ASP A 428 -16.05 26.36 9.29
N ASP A 429 -15.39 26.30 10.45
CA ASP A 429 -15.50 27.30 11.51
C ASP A 429 -14.12 27.84 11.83
N SER A 430 -13.91 29.12 11.53
CA SER A 430 -12.64 29.81 11.74
C SER A 430 -12.17 29.85 13.19
N THR A 431 -13.04 29.56 14.15
CA THR A 431 -12.68 29.46 15.58
C THR A 431 -12.18 28.06 15.96
N VAL A 432 -12.17 27.12 15.03
CA VAL A 432 -11.60 25.79 15.21
C VAL A 432 -10.12 25.84 14.80
N SER A 433 -9.21 25.43 15.68
CA SER A 433 -7.78 25.33 15.34
C SER A 433 -7.53 24.44 14.12
N ALA A 434 -6.43 24.71 13.41
CA ALA A 434 -6.01 23.99 12.21
C ALA A 434 -6.05 22.46 12.41
N ARG A 435 -5.54 21.94 13.53
CA ARG A 435 -5.70 20.54 13.99
C ARG A 435 -6.22 20.59 15.42
N HIS A 436 -7.53 20.42 15.60
CA HIS A 436 -8.20 20.74 16.86
C HIS A 436 -8.30 19.53 17.79
N ALA A 437 -8.80 18.41 17.26
CA ALA A 437 -9.05 17.20 18.02
C ALA A 437 -8.77 15.96 17.17
N LYS A 438 -8.66 14.79 17.82
CA LYS A 438 -8.73 13.51 17.12
C LYS A 438 -9.65 12.53 17.85
N ILE A 439 -10.29 11.64 17.09
CA ILE A 439 -10.99 10.47 17.62
C ILE A 439 -10.18 9.24 17.21
N GLU A 440 -9.78 8.44 18.19
CA GLU A 440 -9.08 7.18 17.98
C GLU A 440 -10.02 6.03 18.34
N ARG A 441 -10.16 5.05 17.44
CA ARG A 441 -10.86 3.81 17.74
C ARG A 441 -9.89 2.91 18.50
N GLN A 442 -10.33 2.35 19.61
CA GLN A 442 -9.60 1.33 20.36
C GLN A 442 -10.53 0.14 20.57
N LYS A 443 -10.35 -0.92 19.77
CA LYS A 443 -11.27 -2.08 19.70
C LYS A 443 -12.71 -1.63 19.39
N GLN A 444 -13.61 -1.69 20.39
CA GLN A 444 -15.03 -1.30 20.29
C GLN A 444 -15.36 0.06 20.92
N LYS A 445 -14.33 0.81 21.30
CA LYS A 445 -14.41 2.12 21.95
C LYS A 445 -13.92 3.20 21.00
N PHE A 446 -14.48 4.39 21.15
CA PHE A 446 -13.96 5.60 20.52
C PHE A 446 -13.38 6.47 21.61
N VAL A 447 -12.21 7.06 21.41
CA VAL A 447 -11.53 7.89 22.41
C VAL A 447 -11.25 9.25 21.77
N LEU A 448 -11.77 10.31 22.35
CA LEU A 448 -11.56 11.68 21.92
C LEU A 448 -10.31 12.26 22.61
N TYR A 449 -9.48 12.94 21.83
CA TYR A 449 -8.28 13.66 22.27
C TYR A 449 -8.37 15.11 21.79
N ASP A 450 -7.95 16.04 22.65
CA ASP A 450 -7.63 17.40 22.25
C ASP A 450 -6.19 17.45 21.71
N LEU A 451 -5.96 18.17 20.61
CA LEU A 451 -4.63 18.31 20.00
C LEU A 451 -3.98 19.67 20.35
N MET A 452 -4.11 20.10 21.61
CA MET A 452 -3.67 21.41 22.09
C MET A 452 -4.35 22.56 21.33
N SER A 453 -5.67 22.48 21.19
CA SER A 453 -6.41 23.51 20.47
C SER A 453 -6.46 24.83 21.25
N GLU A 454 -6.53 25.94 20.52
CA GLU A 454 -6.48 27.30 21.08
C GLU A 454 -7.65 27.58 22.05
N HIS A 455 -8.85 27.12 21.68
CA HIS A 455 -10.07 27.29 22.49
C HIS A 455 -10.45 26.05 23.33
N GLY A 456 -9.73 24.94 23.14
CA GLY A 456 -9.99 23.65 23.78
C GLY A 456 -11.18 22.89 23.21
N THR A 457 -11.11 21.56 23.30
CA THR A 457 -12.24 20.66 23.04
C THR A 457 -13.09 20.48 24.30
N TYR A 458 -14.43 20.47 24.16
CA TYR A 458 -15.35 20.19 25.25
C TYR A 458 -16.17 18.94 24.95
N LEU A 459 -16.42 18.12 25.98
CA LEU A 459 -17.28 16.95 25.93
C LEU A 459 -18.43 17.14 26.93
N ASN A 460 -19.66 17.18 26.43
CA ASN A 460 -20.88 17.43 27.21
C ASN A 460 -20.76 18.70 28.10
N GLY A 461 -20.27 19.79 27.51
CA GLY A 461 -20.08 21.08 28.19
C GLY A 461 -18.86 21.16 29.13
N LYS A 462 -18.11 20.08 29.34
CA LYS A 462 -16.91 20.06 30.20
C LYS A 462 -15.64 20.05 29.35
N LYS A 463 -14.66 20.88 29.69
CA LYS A 463 -13.37 20.94 28.97
C LYS A 463 -12.65 19.60 29.06
N LEU A 464 -12.16 19.12 27.92
CA LEU A 464 -11.46 17.84 27.80
C LEU A 464 -9.99 18.00 28.22
N LEU A 465 -9.68 17.66 29.47
CA LEU A 465 -8.30 17.76 30.01
C LEU A 465 -7.44 16.53 29.72
N ARG A 466 -8.07 15.38 29.47
CA ARG A 466 -7.43 14.10 29.18
C ARG A 466 -8.28 13.32 28.20
N PRO A 467 -7.70 12.36 27.44
CA PRO A 467 -8.47 11.55 26.50
C PRO A 467 -9.65 10.86 27.18
N LYS A 468 -10.82 10.88 26.54
CA LYS A 468 -12.05 10.28 27.08
C LYS A 468 -12.79 9.44 26.06
N GLU A 469 -13.43 8.39 26.57
CA GLU A 469 -14.27 7.50 25.76
C GLU A 469 -15.58 8.17 25.31
N LEU A 470 -15.88 7.97 24.02
CA LEU A 470 -17.07 8.22 23.21
C LEU A 470 -18.30 7.38 23.60
N ASN A 471 -19.36 7.96 24.16
CA ASN A 471 -20.68 7.31 24.29
C ASN A 471 -21.68 7.86 23.27
N ASP A 472 -22.61 7.00 22.81
CA ASP A 472 -23.69 7.42 21.91
C ASP A 472 -24.42 8.65 22.48
N PHE A 473 -24.68 9.64 21.61
CA PHE A 473 -25.24 10.96 21.93
C PHE A 473 -24.33 11.96 22.65
N ASP A 474 -23.06 11.66 22.89
CA ASP A 474 -22.13 12.64 23.45
C ASP A 474 -22.00 13.88 22.55
N GLU A 475 -22.05 15.06 23.16
CA GLU A 475 -21.86 16.34 22.49
C GLU A 475 -20.39 16.79 22.59
N ILE A 476 -19.79 17.07 21.44
CA ILE A 476 -18.42 17.54 21.29
C ILE A 476 -18.47 18.98 20.80
N SER A 477 -17.90 19.92 21.57
CA SER A 477 -17.80 21.32 21.16
C SER A 477 -16.37 21.68 20.77
N LEU A 478 -16.23 22.31 19.60
CA LEU A 478 -14.99 22.78 19.00
C LEU A 478 -15.23 24.20 18.45
N GLY A 479 -14.62 25.23 19.03
CA GLY A 479 -14.92 26.61 18.64
C GLY A 479 -16.40 26.95 18.83
N ARG A 480 -17.08 27.42 17.78
CA ARG A 480 -18.54 27.67 17.75
C ARG A 480 -19.35 26.48 17.26
N THR A 481 -18.70 25.39 16.87
CA THR A 481 -19.35 24.20 16.31
C THR A 481 -19.62 23.17 17.41
N LYS A 482 -20.81 22.57 17.40
CA LYS A 482 -21.19 21.43 18.25
C LYS A 482 -21.54 20.22 17.40
N LEU A 483 -20.96 19.08 17.73
CA LEU A 483 -21.14 17.81 17.05
C LEU A 483 -21.74 16.80 18.03
N ILE A 484 -22.71 16.00 17.59
CA ILE A 484 -23.25 14.87 18.35
C ILE A 484 -22.60 13.60 17.82
N PHE A 485 -21.86 12.91 18.68
CA PHE A 485 -21.36 11.58 18.39
C PHE A 485 -22.51 10.58 18.49
N ARG A 486 -22.54 9.65 17.54
CA ARG A 486 -23.50 8.56 17.52
C ARG A 486 -22.80 7.26 17.26
N LYS A 487 -23.17 6.22 17.99
CA LYS A 487 -22.66 4.87 17.85
C LYS A 487 -23.64 4.05 17.00
N SER A 488 -23.14 3.30 16.03
CA SER A 488 -23.99 2.34 15.30
C SER A 488 -24.27 1.14 16.21
N ALA A 489 -25.54 0.82 16.42
CA ALA A 489 -25.93 -0.40 17.11
C ALA A 489 -25.57 -1.59 16.20
N ALA A 490 -24.52 -2.33 16.55
CA ALA A 490 -24.31 -3.65 15.99
C ALA A 490 -25.15 -4.61 16.85
N THR A 491 -26.37 -4.92 16.42
CA THR A 491 -27.09 -6.08 16.97
C THR A 491 -26.34 -7.31 16.50
N TYR A 492 -25.60 -7.94 17.39
CA TYR A 492 -25.01 -9.26 17.16
C TYR A 492 -26.14 -10.27 17.40
N GLU A 493 -26.93 -10.59 16.37
CA GLU A 493 -27.69 -11.84 16.40
C GLU A 493 -26.66 -12.96 16.40
N ARG A 494 -26.46 -13.54 17.58
CA ARG A 494 -25.66 -14.75 17.77
C ARG A 494 -26.42 -15.86 17.05
N ASP A 495 -25.75 -16.51 16.09
CA ASP A 495 -26.30 -17.65 15.36
C ASP A 495 -26.65 -18.76 16.39
N PRO A 496 -27.92 -19.20 16.52
CA PRO A 496 -28.31 -20.21 17.50
C PRO A 496 -27.67 -21.58 17.27
N ASP A 497 -27.06 -21.81 16.11
CA ASP A 497 -26.56 -23.12 15.67
C ASP A 497 -25.09 -23.39 16.07
N GLU A 498 -24.45 -22.53 16.88
CA GLU A 498 -23.09 -22.78 17.42
C GLU A 498 -23.07 -23.56 18.76
N GLU A 499 -24.20 -24.09 19.22
CA GLU A 499 -24.26 -25.11 20.29
C GLU A 499 -25.02 -26.34 19.82
N ASN A 500 -24.33 -27.23 19.09
CA ASN A 500 -24.41 -28.69 19.25
C ASN A 500 -23.32 -29.43 18.47
#